data_AF-A0A9E4AK43-F1
#
_entry.id   AF-A0A9E4AK43-F1
#
_cell.length_a   1.000
_cell.length_b   1.000
_cell.length_c   1.000
_cell.angle_alpha   90.00
_cell.angle_beta   90.00
_cell.angle_gamma   90.00
#
_symmetry.space_group_name_H-M   'P 1'
#
loop_
_entity.id
_entity.type
_entity.pdbx_description
1 polymer ?
#
loop_
_entity_poly.entity_id
_entity_poly.type
_entity_poly.pdbx_seq_one_letter_code
_entity_poly.pdbx_strand_id
1 'polypeptide(L)'
;MKFYHGTTLQNAIRIAEMGFLPRKGVVWFTTSKHRAQRRAKQKARKTASPPFVFTCEINVQELYNRLGKHLVMRSKGFLAIRRRVPPTRWVSQILQGESYENISPNHPGINRLSRWVENRMKAGTDSAIRPKELSQKLQQWLPNFFRGIKIAPQDLRFDYFPELADFETEPLSEPVDSREENALDALADMKPKRRLRGLELLAQLEHEDLYEWCTLLLSDESVEVRIAALQTIVHCDDGDPEVLLPLAKSQNKRIRAAAIAALAKHSAEDAPHWFERGLKDREPCVRLETASLLQTLDAIEHRKIFELALYDPNPAIKRLAEKLTSGKGYADTR
;
A
#
# COMPACT_ATOMS: atom_id res chain seq x y z
N MET A 1 -17.47 -0.72 0.65
CA MET A 1 -16.53 -1.72 1.20
C MET A 1 -15.57 -1.01 2.14
N LYS A 2 -15.17 -1.65 3.25
CA LYS A 2 -14.24 -1.05 4.22
C LYS A 2 -12.80 -1.17 3.71
N PHE A 3 -12.09 -0.04 3.73
CA PHE A 3 -10.70 0.09 3.35
C PHE A 3 -9.95 0.87 4.43
N TYR A 4 -8.63 0.76 4.41
CA TYR A 4 -7.71 1.36 5.34
C TYR A 4 -6.58 2.06 4.57
N HIS A 5 -6.15 3.22 5.06
CA HIS A 5 -5.01 3.95 4.50
C HIS A 5 -3.99 4.18 5.62
N GLY A 6 -2.79 3.59 5.45
CA GLY A 6 -1.67 3.78 6.36
C GLY A 6 -0.82 4.98 5.95
N THR A 7 -0.62 5.92 6.87
CA THR A 7 0.15 7.14 6.67
C THR A 7 0.82 7.60 7.97
N THR A 8 1.38 8.80 7.98
CA THR A 8 1.90 9.44 9.20
C THR A 8 0.93 10.48 9.74
N LEU A 9 1.01 10.82 11.03
CA LEU A 9 0.11 11.77 11.68
C LEU A 9 0.11 13.13 10.97
N GLN A 10 1.29 13.62 10.57
CA GLN A 10 1.40 14.89 9.82
C GLN A 10 0.67 14.82 8.48
N ASN A 11 0.82 13.71 7.75
CA ASN A 11 0.08 13.50 6.50
C ASN A 11 -1.41 13.26 6.74
N ALA A 12 -1.79 12.67 7.88
CA ALA A 12 -3.19 12.47 8.25
C ALA A 12 -3.90 13.81 8.49
N ILE A 13 -3.25 14.75 9.18
CA ILE A 13 -3.76 16.13 9.35
C ILE A 13 -3.98 16.76 7.97
N ARG A 14 -2.96 16.71 7.10
CA ARG A 14 -3.05 17.21 5.72
C ARG A 14 -4.19 16.56 4.91
N ILE A 15 -4.41 15.25 5.07
CA ILE A 15 -5.51 14.51 4.43
C ILE A 15 -6.87 14.92 4.99
N ALA A 16 -6.96 15.21 6.29
CA ALA A 16 -8.20 15.69 6.90
C ALA A 16 -8.58 17.09 6.38
N GLU A 17 -7.59 17.94 6.15
CA GLU A 17 -7.77 19.30 5.62
C GLU A 17 -8.07 19.32 4.12
N MET A 18 -7.33 18.53 3.32
CA MET A 18 -7.38 18.65 1.85
C MET A 18 -7.96 17.42 1.13
N GLY A 19 -8.31 16.37 1.86
CA GLY A 19 -8.66 15.08 1.30
C GLY A 19 -7.43 14.29 0.90
N PHE A 20 -7.64 13.11 0.30
CA PHE A 20 -6.53 12.31 -0.18
C PHE A 20 -6.01 12.89 -1.50
N LEU A 21 -4.89 13.62 -1.42
CA LEU A 21 -4.16 14.13 -2.57
C LEU A 21 -3.08 13.12 -2.99
N PRO A 22 -3.05 12.68 -4.27
CA PRO A 22 -1.95 11.88 -4.77
C PRO A 22 -0.70 12.76 -4.86
N ARG A 23 0.28 12.55 -3.96
CA ARG A 23 1.56 13.29 -3.98
C ARG A 23 2.47 12.86 -5.15
N LYS A 24 2.40 11.59 -5.53
CA LYS A 24 3.14 10.94 -6.63
C LYS A 24 2.21 10.10 -7.48
N GLY A 25 1.14 10.76 -7.92
CA GLY A 25 0.18 10.16 -8.85
C GLY A 25 -0.74 9.09 -8.29
N VAL A 26 -0.63 8.57 -7.05
CA VAL A 26 -1.57 7.58 -6.47
C VAL A 26 -1.85 7.76 -4.97
N VAL A 27 -3.10 7.48 -4.57
CA VAL A 27 -3.52 7.21 -3.19
C VAL A 27 -3.80 5.72 -3.02
N TRP A 28 -3.16 5.11 -2.02
CA TRP A 28 -3.26 3.68 -1.74
C TRP A 28 -4.21 3.35 -0.60
N PHE A 29 -5.05 2.34 -0.81
CA PHE A 29 -5.92 1.78 0.21
C PHE A 29 -5.79 0.25 0.24
N THR A 30 -6.02 -0.36 1.40
CA THR A 30 -6.03 -1.81 1.58
C THR A 30 -7.22 -2.24 2.43
N THR A 31 -7.70 -3.47 2.24
CA THR A 31 -8.78 -4.06 3.03
C THR A 31 -8.29 -4.67 4.35
N SER A 32 -6.97 -4.81 4.53
CA SER A 32 -6.35 -5.31 5.76
C SER A 32 -5.87 -4.16 6.65
N LYS A 33 -6.47 -4.03 7.85
CA LYS A 33 -6.03 -3.06 8.86
C LYS A 33 -4.57 -3.28 9.25
N HIS A 34 -4.16 -4.54 9.41
CA HIS A 34 -2.79 -4.92 9.76
C HIS A 34 -1.79 -4.39 8.72
N ARG A 35 -2.08 -4.55 7.42
CA ARG A 35 -1.23 -4.01 6.33
C ARG A 35 -1.14 -2.50 6.36
N ALA A 36 -2.27 -1.81 6.55
CA ALA A 36 -2.26 -0.36 6.68
C ALA A 36 -1.41 0.11 7.88
N GLN A 37 -1.46 -0.60 9.01
CA GLN A 37 -0.60 -0.33 10.17
C GLN A 37 0.89 -0.53 9.87
N ARG A 38 1.26 -1.60 9.13
CA ARG A 38 2.66 -1.82 8.72
C ARG A 38 3.16 -0.70 7.81
N ARG A 39 2.39 -0.33 6.78
CA ARG A 39 2.70 0.81 5.91
C ARG A 39 2.82 2.12 6.68
N ALA A 40 1.92 2.39 7.63
CA ALA A 40 1.99 3.57 8.49
C ALA A 40 3.30 3.60 9.30
N LYS A 41 3.66 2.48 9.96
CA LYS A 41 4.91 2.34 10.73
C LYS A 41 6.14 2.54 9.85
N GLN A 42 6.12 1.99 8.64
CA GLN A 42 7.21 2.12 7.69
C GLN A 42 7.38 3.57 7.21
N LYS A 43 6.29 4.26 6.85
CA LYS A 43 6.33 5.69 6.53
C LYS A 43 6.82 6.54 7.70
N ALA A 44 6.38 6.20 8.91
CA ALA A 44 6.80 6.87 10.15
C ALA A 44 8.32 6.79 10.38
N ARG A 45 8.95 5.66 10.06
CA ARG A 45 10.42 5.49 10.12
C ARG A 45 11.18 6.48 9.24
N LYS A 46 10.59 6.90 8.11
CA LYS A 46 11.21 7.82 7.14
C LYS A 46 11.01 9.30 7.50
N THR A 47 9.94 9.66 8.21
CA THR A 47 9.55 11.07 8.39
C THR A 47 9.48 11.55 9.85
N ALA A 48 9.97 10.75 10.81
CA ALA A 48 9.92 11.04 12.26
C ALA A 48 8.52 11.42 12.80
N SER A 49 7.45 11.07 12.07
CA SER A 49 6.07 11.40 12.41
C SER A 49 5.34 10.11 12.82
N PRO A 50 4.53 10.11 13.91
CA PRO A 50 3.86 8.90 14.39
C PRO A 50 3.01 8.21 13.30
N PRO A 51 2.91 6.87 13.30
CA PRO A 51 2.07 6.15 12.35
C PRO A 51 0.58 6.43 12.62
N PHE A 52 -0.20 6.58 11.54
CA PHE A 52 -1.65 6.80 11.59
C PHE A 52 -2.37 5.95 10.55
N VAL A 53 -3.56 5.44 10.87
CA VAL A 53 -4.37 4.63 9.95
C VAL A 53 -5.79 5.17 9.86
N PHE A 54 -6.18 5.58 8.66
CA PHE A 54 -7.58 5.88 8.37
C PHE A 54 -8.39 4.61 8.14
N THR A 55 -9.68 4.70 8.48
CA THR A 55 -10.71 3.77 8.03
C THR A 55 -11.64 4.51 7.07
N CYS A 56 -11.86 3.95 5.88
CA CYS A 56 -12.65 4.56 4.82
C CYS A 56 -13.69 3.56 4.30
N GLU A 57 -14.92 4.02 4.09
CA GLU A 57 -15.92 3.26 3.34
C GLU A 57 -15.94 3.74 1.90
N ILE A 58 -15.41 2.91 1.00
CA ILE A 58 -15.28 3.27 -0.41
C ILE A 58 -16.24 2.42 -1.25
N ASN A 59 -17.05 3.08 -2.08
CA ASN A 59 -17.82 2.45 -3.14
C ASN A 59 -16.98 2.41 -4.42
N VAL A 60 -16.33 1.26 -4.66
CA VAL A 60 -15.42 1.11 -5.80
C VAL A 60 -16.14 1.25 -7.15
N GLN A 61 -17.40 0.80 -7.25
CA GLN A 61 -18.15 0.92 -8.51
C GLN A 61 -18.47 2.38 -8.84
N GLU A 62 -18.84 3.16 -7.82
CA GLU A 62 -19.05 4.60 -7.98
C GLU A 62 -17.76 5.30 -8.39
N LEU A 63 -16.62 4.95 -7.77
CA LEU A 63 -15.32 5.48 -8.18
C LEU A 63 -15.00 5.14 -9.64
N TYR A 64 -15.26 3.91 -10.09
CA TYR A 64 -15.09 3.54 -11.50
C TYR A 64 -15.97 4.37 -12.43
N ASN A 65 -17.23 4.58 -12.06
CA ASN A 65 -18.16 5.36 -12.87
C ASN A 65 -17.75 6.84 -12.95
N ARG A 66 -17.15 7.39 -11.88
CA ARG A 66 -16.77 8.80 -11.78
C ARG A 66 -15.40 9.12 -12.35
N LEU A 67 -14.39 8.28 -12.07
CA LEU A 67 -13.00 8.53 -12.43
C LEU A 67 -12.55 7.74 -13.66
N GLY A 68 -13.29 6.70 -14.05
CA GLY A 68 -12.88 5.77 -15.09
C GLY A 68 -11.96 4.66 -14.57
N LYS A 69 -11.98 3.53 -15.27
CA LYS A 69 -11.25 2.30 -14.88
C LYS A 69 -9.72 2.44 -14.91
N HIS A 70 -9.19 3.36 -15.70
CA HIS A 70 -7.74 3.56 -15.84
C HIS A 70 -7.13 4.34 -14.66
N LEU A 71 -7.95 5.09 -13.90
CA LEU A 71 -7.51 5.86 -12.72
C LEU A 71 -7.73 5.13 -11.41
N VAL A 72 -8.40 3.98 -11.43
CA VAL A 72 -8.72 3.20 -10.25
C VAL A 72 -8.23 1.77 -10.49
N MET A 73 -7.18 1.35 -9.82
CA MET A 73 -6.65 0.00 -9.94
C MET A 73 -7.01 -0.78 -8.68
N ARG A 74 -7.60 -1.97 -8.84
CA ARG A 74 -8.00 -2.83 -7.72
C ARG A 74 -7.47 -4.24 -7.93
N SER A 75 -6.86 -4.79 -6.90
CA SER A 75 -6.29 -6.15 -6.94
C SER A 75 -6.22 -6.74 -5.53
N LYS A 76 -6.80 -7.93 -5.31
CA LYS A 76 -6.73 -8.70 -4.04
C LYS A 76 -6.75 -7.85 -2.76
N GLY A 77 -7.74 -6.97 -2.66
CA GLY A 77 -7.94 -6.15 -1.46
C GLY A 77 -7.07 -4.89 -1.37
N PHE A 78 -6.32 -4.54 -2.42
CA PHE A 78 -5.70 -3.24 -2.63
C PHE A 78 -6.51 -2.40 -3.59
N LEU A 79 -6.44 -1.09 -3.40
CA LEU A 79 -7.07 -0.09 -4.25
C LEU A 79 -6.10 1.09 -4.39
N ALA A 80 -5.67 1.37 -5.60
CA ALA A 80 -4.88 2.54 -5.98
C ALA A 80 -5.77 3.51 -6.76
N ILE A 81 -5.75 4.78 -6.39
CA ILE A 81 -6.54 5.83 -7.06
C ILE A 81 -5.61 6.94 -7.51
N ARG A 82 -5.55 7.19 -8.83
CA ARG A 82 -4.63 8.17 -9.45
C ARG A 82 -5.09 9.63 -9.40
N ARG A 83 -6.23 9.89 -8.78
CA ARG A 83 -6.84 11.21 -8.64
C ARG A 83 -7.10 11.53 -7.18
N ARG A 84 -7.37 12.80 -6.91
CA ARG A 84 -7.87 13.25 -5.61
C ARG A 84 -9.08 12.41 -5.23
N VAL A 85 -9.03 11.79 -4.05
CA VAL A 85 -10.19 11.15 -3.44
C VAL A 85 -10.72 12.16 -2.44
N PRO A 86 -11.89 12.79 -2.70
CA PRO A 86 -12.52 13.63 -1.71
C PRO A 86 -12.67 12.80 -0.42
N PRO A 87 -12.58 13.40 0.77
CA PRO A 87 -12.92 12.70 1.99
C PRO A 87 -14.42 12.43 1.95
N THR A 88 -14.76 11.31 1.35
CA THR A 88 -16.11 10.82 1.28
C THR A 88 -16.45 10.42 2.70
N ARG A 89 -17.22 11.29 3.37
CA ARG A 89 -17.69 11.21 4.76
C ARG A 89 -16.80 11.81 5.86
N TRP A 90 -16.19 12.96 5.61
CA TRP A 90 -15.55 13.78 6.65
C TRP A 90 -16.47 14.01 7.89
N VAL A 91 -17.78 14.20 7.70
CA VAL A 91 -18.76 14.36 8.80
C VAL A 91 -18.80 13.16 9.76
N SER A 92 -18.63 11.94 9.25
CA SER A 92 -18.59 10.76 10.14
C SER A 92 -17.27 10.61 10.90
N GLN A 93 -16.19 11.27 10.47
CA GLN A 93 -14.88 11.22 11.13
C GLN A 93 -14.75 12.27 12.25
N ILE A 94 -15.32 13.46 12.08
CA ILE A 94 -15.41 14.47 13.18
C ILE A 94 -16.14 13.90 14.39
N LEU A 95 -17.10 13.01 14.14
CA LEU A 95 -17.95 12.43 15.17
C LEU A 95 -17.37 11.15 15.79
N GLN A 96 -16.22 10.60 15.35
CA GLN A 96 -15.67 9.33 15.87
C GLN A 96 -14.72 9.50 17.07
N GLY A 97 -15.08 10.33 18.05
CA GLY A 97 -14.57 10.17 19.41
C GLY A 97 -15.11 8.86 20.04
N GLU A 98 -14.46 8.36 21.09
CA GLU A 98 -14.71 7.04 21.73
C GLU A 98 -16.18 6.76 22.17
N SER A 99 -17.11 7.70 22.01
CA SER A 99 -18.51 7.61 22.44
C SER A 99 -19.56 7.48 21.32
N TYR A 100 -19.16 7.46 20.04
CA TYR A 100 -20.10 7.69 18.92
C TYR A 100 -20.16 6.58 17.86
N GLU A 101 -19.70 5.37 18.17
CA GLU A 101 -19.64 4.23 17.24
C GLU A 101 -21.00 3.79 16.62
N ASN A 102 -22.12 4.38 17.05
CA ASN A 102 -23.48 3.92 16.70
C ASN A 102 -24.26 4.83 15.75
N ILE A 103 -23.69 5.92 15.22
CA ILE A 103 -24.43 6.77 14.27
C ILE A 103 -24.40 6.15 12.88
N SER A 104 -25.54 5.59 12.46
CA SER A 104 -25.70 5.08 11.10
C SER A 104 -25.38 6.18 10.07
N PRO A 105 -24.59 5.89 9.01
CA PRO A 105 -24.37 6.82 7.90
C PRO A 105 -25.68 7.27 7.23
N ASN A 106 -26.73 6.46 7.33
CA ASN A 106 -28.06 6.76 6.77
C ASN A 106 -28.96 7.55 7.73
N HIS A 107 -28.45 7.96 8.90
CA HIS A 107 -29.25 8.72 9.86
C HIS A 107 -29.78 10.02 9.21
N PRO A 108 -31.09 10.32 9.30
CA PRO A 108 -31.68 11.48 8.63
C PRO A 108 -30.99 12.81 8.96
N GLY A 109 -30.50 12.95 10.20
CA GLY A 109 -29.74 14.12 10.64
C GLY A 109 -28.36 14.25 9.97
N ILE A 110 -27.66 13.14 9.73
CA ILE A 110 -26.37 13.12 9.01
C ILE A 110 -26.59 13.47 7.54
N ASN A 111 -27.61 12.87 6.92
CA ASN A 111 -27.96 13.16 5.53
C ASN A 111 -28.42 14.61 5.32
N ARG A 112 -29.14 15.17 6.29
CA ARG A 112 -29.54 16.58 6.29
C ARG A 112 -28.35 17.51 6.49
N LEU A 113 -27.43 17.15 7.38
CA LEU A 113 -26.20 17.89 7.60
C LEU A 113 -25.29 17.88 6.37
N SER A 114 -25.08 16.73 5.73
CA SER A 114 -24.31 16.62 4.49
C SER A 114 -24.91 17.51 3.41
N ARG A 115 -26.22 17.41 3.16
CA ARG A 115 -26.91 18.25 2.18
C ARG A 115 -26.84 19.74 2.49
N TRP A 116 -26.91 20.12 3.76
CA TRP A 116 -26.76 21.51 4.16
C TRP A 116 -25.34 22.03 3.95
N VAL A 117 -24.32 21.25 4.31
CA VAL A 117 -22.92 21.58 4.00
C VAL A 117 -22.78 21.71 2.49
N GLU A 118 -23.19 20.72 1.70
CA GLU A 118 -23.14 20.74 0.24
C GLU A 118 -23.85 21.94 -0.38
N ASN A 119 -25.04 22.30 0.11
CA ASN A 119 -25.79 23.48 -0.37
C ASN A 119 -25.10 24.79 0.03
N ARG A 120 -24.49 24.85 1.22
CA ARG A 120 -23.69 26.00 1.66
C ARG A 120 -22.45 26.18 0.81
N MET A 121 -21.78 25.07 0.45
CA MET A 121 -20.66 25.08 -0.47
C MET A 121 -21.08 25.62 -1.85
N LYS A 122 -22.11 25.01 -2.46
CA LYS A 122 -22.63 25.37 -3.80
C LYS A 122 -23.13 26.81 -3.93
N ALA A 123 -23.47 27.46 -2.82
CA ALA A 123 -23.96 28.83 -2.84
C ALA A 123 -22.83 29.86 -3.06
N GLY A 124 -21.56 29.43 -3.18
CA GLY A 124 -20.43 30.32 -3.47
C GLY A 124 -20.18 31.38 -2.40
N THR A 125 -20.74 31.21 -1.20
CA THR A 125 -20.50 32.14 -0.10
C THR A 125 -19.14 31.80 0.50
N ASP A 126 -18.11 32.58 0.18
CA ASP A 126 -16.75 32.56 0.76
C ASP A 126 -16.70 32.56 2.31
N SER A 127 -17.85 32.71 2.97
CA SER A 127 -17.97 32.50 4.39
C SER A 127 -17.82 31.01 4.72
N ALA A 128 -16.61 30.62 5.13
CA ALA A 128 -16.36 29.37 5.82
C ALA A 128 -17.48 29.07 6.83
N ILE A 129 -17.99 27.83 6.83
CA ILE A 129 -19.03 27.39 7.76
C ILE A 129 -18.51 27.63 9.18
N ARG A 130 -19.09 28.59 9.90
CA ARG A 130 -18.60 28.96 11.22
C ARG A 130 -18.76 27.75 12.15
N PRO A 131 -17.76 27.38 12.96
CA PRO A 131 -17.86 26.22 13.86
C PRO A 131 -19.06 26.26 14.80
N LYS A 132 -19.47 27.47 15.23
CA LYS A 132 -20.68 27.71 16.01
C LYS A 132 -21.97 27.36 15.24
N GLU A 133 -22.03 27.69 13.96
CA GLU A 133 -23.17 27.38 13.09
C GLU A 133 -23.28 25.87 12.85
N LEU A 134 -22.16 25.20 12.57
CA LEU A 134 -22.11 23.75 12.43
C LEU A 134 -22.54 23.05 13.73
N SER A 135 -22.01 23.49 14.87
CA SER A 135 -22.38 22.95 16.19
C SER A 135 -23.88 23.08 16.44
N GLN A 136 -24.47 24.24 16.09
CA GLN A 136 -25.91 24.43 16.16
C GLN A 136 -26.68 23.47 15.25
N LYS A 137 -26.22 23.24 14.01
CA LYS A 137 -26.85 22.27 13.10
C LYS A 137 -26.71 20.83 13.57
N LEU A 138 -25.56 20.47 14.14
CA LEU A 138 -25.33 19.17 14.77
C LEU A 138 -26.31 18.97 15.94
N GLN A 139 -26.39 19.92 16.86
CA GLN A 139 -27.35 19.85 17.98
C GLN A 139 -28.80 19.84 17.51
N GLN A 140 -29.13 20.59 16.46
CA GLN A 140 -30.48 20.67 15.91
C GLN A 140 -30.92 19.39 15.21
N TRP A 141 -30.04 18.75 14.43
CA TRP A 141 -30.39 17.61 13.57
C TRP A 141 -29.99 16.25 14.14
N LEU A 142 -29.14 16.24 15.16
CA LEU A 142 -28.70 15.06 15.89
C LEU A 142 -28.86 15.25 17.42
N PRO A 143 -29.99 15.77 17.91
CA PRO A 143 -30.12 16.18 19.32
C PRO A 143 -29.90 15.03 20.30
N ASN A 144 -30.27 13.81 19.93
CA ASN A 144 -30.11 12.63 20.78
C ASN A 144 -28.65 12.21 20.94
N PHE A 145 -27.77 12.56 20.00
CA PHE A 145 -26.35 12.22 20.06
C PHE A 145 -25.53 13.28 20.79
N PHE A 146 -26.06 14.50 20.95
CA PHE A 146 -25.38 15.62 21.60
C PHE A 146 -26.06 16.08 22.89
N ARG A 147 -27.03 15.31 23.40
CA ARG A 147 -27.72 15.63 24.65
C ARG A 147 -26.72 15.52 25.81
N GLY A 148 -26.43 16.64 26.46
CA GLY A 148 -25.50 16.71 27.59
C GLY A 148 -24.03 16.90 27.21
N ILE A 149 -23.70 16.99 25.92
CA ILE A 149 -22.33 17.17 25.44
C ILE A 149 -22.12 18.63 25.04
N LYS A 150 -21.23 19.33 25.75
CA LYS A 150 -20.77 20.67 25.36
C LYS A 150 -19.70 20.51 24.28
N ILE A 151 -20.09 20.59 23.01
CA ILE A 151 -19.12 20.72 21.91
C ILE A 151 -18.60 22.16 21.94
N ALA A 152 -17.34 22.35 22.31
CA ALA A 152 -16.74 23.67 22.21
C ALA A 152 -16.54 23.98 20.72
N PRO A 153 -17.00 25.13 20.19
CA PRO A 153 -16.89 25.45 18.77
C PRO A 153 -15.45 25.37 18.24
N GLN A 154 -14.45 25.63 19.09
CA GLN A 154 -13.03 25.51 18.75
C GLN A 154 -12.55 24.07 18.48
N ASP A 155 -13.29 23.06 18.93
CA ASP A 155 -12.96 21.64 18.72
C ASP A 155 -13.45 21.15 17.35
N LEU A 156 -14.38 21.88 16.73
CA LEU A 156 -14.84 21.67 15.37
C LEU A 156 -13.94 22.44 14.40
N ARG A 157 -12.73 21.93 14.11
CA ARG A 157 -11.85 22.53 13.10
C ARG A 157 -12.39 22.25 11.71
N PHE A 158 -12.69 23.34 11.00
CA PHE A 158 -13.15 23.37 9.62
C PHE A 158 -12.04 24.06 8.82
N ASP A 159 -11.03 23.29 8.43
CA ASP A 159 -10.10 23.80 7.43
C ASP A 159 -10.80 23.63 6.07
N TYR A 160 -11.07 24.79 5.46
CA TYR A 160 -11.70 25.03 4.18
C TYR A 160 -11.50 23.88 3.16
N PHE A 161 -12.58 23.17 2.81
CA PHE A 161 -12.64 22.36 1.59
C PHE A 161 -13.10 23.25 0.47
N PRO A 162 -12.28 23.63 -0.49
CA PRO A 162 -12.77 24.52 -1.51
C PRO A 162 -13.48 23.66 -2.56
N GLU A 163 -14.37 24.25 -3.35
CA GLU A 163 -15.21 23.51 -4.29
C GLU A 163 -14.34 22.64 -5.22
N LEU A 164 -14.76 21.39 -5.45
CA LEU A 164 -14.10 20.47 -6.39
C LEU A 164 -13.94 21.06 -7.81
N ALA A 165 -14.68 22.13 -8.14
CA ALA A 165 -14.62 22.86 -9.40
C ALA A 165 -13.56 23.98 -9.42
N ASP A 166 -13.18 24.53 -8.26
CA ASP A 166 -12.24 25.66 -8.15
C ASP A 166 -10.80 25.22 -7.86
N PHE A 167 -10.56 23.92 -7.68
CA PHE A 167 -9.22 23.35 -7.83
C PHE A 167 -8.96 23.11 -9.31
N GLU A 168 -8.70 24.20 -10.05
CA GLU A 168 -7.54 24.09 -10.93
C GLU A 168 -6.43 23.56 -10.04
N THR A 169 -5.94 22.36 -10.35
CA THR A 169 -4.80 21.75 -9.68
C THR A 169 -3.77 22.86 -9.52
N GLU A 170 -3.54 23.36 -8.30
CA GLU A 170 -2.28 24.05 -8.06
C GLU A 170 -1.24 23.10 -8.61
N PRO A 171 -0.49 23.51 -9.66
CA PRO A 171 0.43 22.61 -10.30
C PRO A 171 1.31 22.08 -9.17
N LEU A 172 1.33 20.75 -9.02
CA LEU A 172 2.29 20.08 -8.15
C LEU A 172 3.61 20.82 -8.39
N SER A 173 4.09 21.56 -7.39
CA SER A 173 5.14 22.57 -7.59
C SER A 173 6.49 21.94 -7.95
N GLU A 174 6.54 20.61 -7.98
CA GLU A 174 7.61 19.82 -8.54
C GLU A 174 7.17 19.33 -9.92
N PRO A 175 7.95 19.58 -10.99
CA PRO A 175 7.66 19.04 -12.30
C PRO A 175 7.53 17.51 -12.17
N VAL A 176 6.35 16.98 -12.49
CA VAL A 176 6.13 15.53 -12.52
C VAL A 176 7.17 14.95 -13.47
N ASP A 177 8.02 14.06 -12.96
CA ASP A 177 8.99 13.38 -13.82
C ASP A 177 8.20 12.63 -14.89
N SER A 178 8.31 13.08 -16.14
CA SER A 178 7.65 12.45 -17.28
C SER A 178 7.92 10.94 -17.34
N ARG A 179 9.05 10.46 -16.80
CA ARG A 179 9.36 9.03 -16.71
C ARG A 179 8.46 8.30 -15.72
N GLU A 180 8.14 8.91 -14.59
CA GLU A 180 7.22 8.36 -13.59
C GLU A 180 5.81 8.25 -14.18
N GLU A 181 5.30 9.32 -14.79
CA GLU A 181 3.97 9.30 -15.42
C GLU A 181 3.88 8.24 -16.51
N ASN A 182 4.90 8.16 -17.38
CA ASN A 182 5.01 7.12 -18.40
C ASN A 182 5.03 5.71 -17.80
N ALA A 183 5.71 5.51 -16.67
CA ALA A 183 5.75 4.22 -15.97
C ALA A 183 4.36 3.85 -15.43
N LEU A 184 3.68 4.79 -14.78
CA LEU A 184 2.33 4.60 -14.24
C LEU A 184 1.29 4.31 -15.33
N ASP A 185 1.39 5.00 -16.47
CA ASP A 185 0.53 4.74 -17.63
C ASP A 185 0.80 3.37 -18.24
N ALA A 186 2.06 2.97 -18.31
CA ALA A 186 2.44 1.65 -18.79
C ALA A 186 1.93 0.52 -17.87
N LEU A 187 1.85 0.74 -16.55
CA LEU A 187 1.27 -0.21 -15.59
C LEU A 187 -0.24 -0.42 -15.77
N ALA A 188 -0.97 0.58 -16.26
CA ALA A 188 -2.41 0.49 -16.52
C ALA A 188 -2.74 -0.08 -17.91
N ASP A 189 -1.75 -0.37 -18.73
CA ASP A 189 -1.96 -0.84 -20.11
C ASP A 189 -2.45 -2.29 -20.19
N MET A 190 -3.25 -2.59 -21.21
CA MET A 190 -3.78 -3.94 -21.46
C MET A 190 -2.71 -4.95 -21.90
N LYS A 191 -1.60 -4.51 -22.48
CA LYS A 191 -0.52 -5.38 -22.98
C LYS A 191 0.47 -5.71 -21.85
N PRO A 192 0.71 -7.00 -21.54
CA PRO A 192 1.65 -7.39 -20.49
C PRO A 192 3.06 -6.81 -20.64
N LYS A 193 3.57 -6.72 -21.89
CA LYS A 193 4.89 -6.12 -22.17
C LYS A 193 4.99 -4.66 -21.73
N ARG A 194 3.90 -3.88 -21.85
CA ARG A 194 3.87 -2.49 -21.37
C ARG A 194 3.87 -2.44 -19.85
N ARG A 195 3.10 -3.31 -19.19
CA ARG A 195 3.10 -3.40 -17.71
C ARG A 195 4.47 -3.79 -17.15
N LEU A 196 5.15 -4.75 -17.78
CA LEU A 196 6.54 -5.09 -17.44
C LEU A 196 7.46 -3.87 -17.55
N ARG A 197 7.36 -3.11 -18.65
CA ARG A 197 8.15 -1.90 -18.85
C ARG A 197 7.85 -0.83 -17.80
N GLY A 198 6.58 -0.65 -17.43
CA GLY A 198 6.18 0.28 -16.36
C GLY A 198 6.80 -0.10 -15.03
N LEU A 199 6.76 -1.40 -14.68
CA LEU A 199 7.37 -1.90 -13.45
C LEU A 199 8.90 -1.73 -13.43
N GLU A 200 9.59 -2.03 -14.54
CA GLU A 200 11.03 -1.79 -14.68
C GLU A 200 11.38 -0.31 -14.50
N LEU A 201 10.61 0.59 -15.11
CA LEU A 201 10.84 2.03 -14.98
C LEU A 201 10.66 2.50 -13.54
N LEU A 202 9.61 2.05 -12.84
CA LEU A 202 9.45 2.38 -11.42
C LEU A 202 10.59 1.85 -10.55
N ALA A 203 11.11 0.66 -10.86
CA ALA A 203 12.25 0.10 -10.16
C ALA A 203 13.53 0.92 -10.39
N GLN A 204 13.78 1.35 -11.63
CA GLN A 204 14.92 2.21 -11.98
C GLN A 204 14.84 3.61 -11.35
N LEU A 205 13.63 4.10 -11.10
CA LEU A 205 13.39 5.38 -10.43
C LEU A 205 13.39 5.26 -8.91
N GLU A 206 13.62 4.06 -8.35
CA GLU A 206 13.53 3.79 -6.91
C GLU A 206 12.22 4.34 -6.30
N HIS A 207 11.11 4.15 -7.02
CA HIS A 207 9.84 4.77 -6.66
C HIS A 207 9.41 4.40 -5.24
N GLU A 208 8.97 5.39 -4.45
CA GLU A 208 8.73 5.20 -3.00
C GLU A 208 7.66 4.14 -2.66
N ASP A 209 6.68 3.98 -3.56
CA ASP A 209 5.59 3.00 -3.47
C ASP A 209 5.82 1.79 -4.40
N LEU A 210 7.07 1.49 -4.79
CA LEU A 210 7.38 0.37 -5.69
C LEU A 210 6.83 -0.96 -5.15
N TYR A 211 6.94 -1.19 -3.84
CA TYR A 211 6.44 -2.40 -3.20
C TYR A 211 4.91 -2.55 -3.35
N GLU A 212 4.15 -1.48 -3.18
CA GLU A 212 2.70 -1.47 -3.37
C GLU A 212 2.31 -1.77 -4.81
N TRP A 213 3.04 -1.21 -5.78
CA TRP A 213 2.86 -1.52 -7.19
C TRP A 213 3.10 -3.00 -7.49
N CYS A 214 4.22 -3.56 -7.01
CA CYS A 214 4.49 -4.98 -7.13
C CYS A 214 3.36 -5.82 -6.53
N THR A 215 2.91 -5.46 -5.32
CA THR A 215 1.85 -6.19 -4.61
C THR A 215 0.53 -6.18 -5.41
N LEU A 216 0.18 -5.06 -6.03
CA LEU A 216 -0.98 -4.95 -6.91
C LEU A 216 -0.86 -5.90 -8.11
N LEU A 217 0.34 -6.00 -8.70
CA LEU A 217 0.66 -6.85 -9.85
C LEU A 217 0.77 -8.35 -9.52
N LEU A 218 0.79 -8.77 -8.25
CA LEU A 218 0.78 -10.19 -7.87
C LEU A 218 -0.53 -10.93 -8.25
N SER A 219 -1.54 -10.20 -8.71
CA SER A 219 -2.79 -10.74 -9.26
C SER A 219 -2.96 -10.47 -10.73
N ASP A 220 -1.91 -10.01 -11.41
CA ASP A 220 -1.95 -9.78 -12.84
C ASP A 220 -2.33 -11.06 -13.59
N GLU A 221 -3.08 -10.90 -14.68
CA GLU A 221 -3.48 -11.98 -15.57
C GLU A 221 -2.25 -12.67 -16.20
N SER A 222 -1.19 -11.91 -16.49
CA SER A 222 0.05 -12.42 -17.04
C SER A 222 0.89 -13.04 -15.94
N VAL A 223 1.32 -14.28 -16.19
CA VAL A 223 2.28 -15.00 -15.34
C VAL A 223 3.60 -14.25 -15.27
N GLU A 224 4.05 -13.69 -16.38
CA GLU A 224 5.31 -12.96 -16.54
C GLU A 224 5.31 -11.68 -15.70
N VAL A 225 4.21 -10.91 -15.72
CA VAL A 225 4.06 -9.70 -14.88
C VAL A 225 4.10 -10.06 -13.40
N ARG A 226 3.42 -11.14 -12.99
CA ARG A 226 3.47 -11.63 -11.60
C ARG A 226 4.88 -12.04 -11.16
N ILE A 227 5.61 -12.72 -12.04
CA ILE A 227 7.01 -13.14 -11.75
C ILE A 227 7.89 -11.90 -11.61
N ALA A 228 7.79 -10.95 -12.54
CA ALA A 228 8.56 -9.70 -12.49
C ALA A 228 8.26 -8.94 -11.18
N ALA A 229 6.98 -8.80 -10.81
CA ALA A 229 6.60 -8.18 -9.54
C ALA A 229 7.22 -8.87 -8.31
N LEU A 230 7.23 -10.21 -8.27
CA LEU A 230 7.89 -10.96 -7.19
C LEU A 230 9.40 -10.74 -7.15
N GLN A 231 10.05 -10.76 -8.32
CA GLN A 231 11.49 -10.52 -8.43
C GLN A 231 11.84 -9.09 -8.02
N THR A 232 11.05 -8.10 -8.42
CA THR A 232 11.21 -6.71 -7.97
C THR A 232 11.05 -6.58 -6.45
N ILE A 233 10.11 -7.32 -5.82
CA ILE A 233 9.94 -7.31 -4.35
C ILE A 233 11.23 -7.74 -3.63
N VAL A 234 12.02 -8.68 -4.18
CA VAL A 234 13.31 -9.09 -3.57
C VAL A 234 14.27 -7.90 -3.40
N HIS A 235 14.16 -6.90 -4.27
CA HIS A 235 15.00 -5.70 -4.26
C HIS A 235 14.35 -4.50 -3.57
N CYS A 236 13.09 -4.60 -3.17
CA CYS A 236 12.48 -3.60 -2.31
C CYS A 236 13.07 -3.70 -0.90
N ASP A 237 13.05 -2.59 -0.15
CA ASP A 237 13.32 -2.62 1.30
C ASP A 237 12.17 -3.27 2.08
N ASP A 238 10.98 -3.32 1.47
CA ASP A 238 9.75 -3.78 2.08
C ASP A 238 9.28 -5.12 1.56
N GLY A 239 8.68 -5.89 2.45
CA GLY A 239 8.03 -7.15 2.14
C GLY A 239 7.01 -7.55 3.21
N ASP A 240 5.85 -8.04 2.75
CA ASP A 240 4.81 -8.60 3.61
C ASP A 240 4.73 -10.11 3.38
N PRO A 241 5.28 -10.93 4.31
CA PRO A 241 5.18 -12.39 4.22
C PRO A 241 3.76 -12.89 4.02
N GLU A 242 2.74 -12.23 4.61
CA GLU A 242 1.34 -12.63 4.45
C GLU A 242 0.86 -12.58 2.98
N VAL A 243 1.38 -11.62 2.20
CA VAL A 243 1.09 -11.51 0.76
C VAL A 243 1.77 -12.62 -0.04
N LEU A 244 3.00 -12.97 0.35
CA LEU A 244 3.88 -13.86 -0.40
C LEU A 244 3.65 -15.34 -0.10
N LEU A 245 3.22 -15.67 1.13
CA LEU A 245 2.99 -17.02 1.62
C LEU A 245 2.15 -17.91 0.68
N PRO A 246 0.99 -17.45 0.16
CA PRO A 246 0.21 -18.25 -0.78
C PRO A 246 0.96 -18.55 -2.09
N LEU A 247 1.83 -17.65 -2.54
CA LEU A 247 2.56 -17.76 -3.81
C LEU A 247 3.73 -18.75 -3.71
N ALA A 248 4.30 -18.94 -2.52
CA ALA A 248 5.30 -19.98 -2.23
C ALA A 248 4.75 -21.42 -2.31
N LYS A 249 3.43 -21.58 -2.48
CA LYS A 249 2.75 -22.86 -2.73
C LYS A 249 2.20 -22.96 -4.17
N SER A 250 2.54 -21.99 -5.03
CA SER A 250 2.07 -21.98 -6.42
C SER A 250 2.52 -23.23 -7.18
N GLN A 251 1.62 -23.79 -8.01
CA GLN A 251 1.97 -24.87 -8.94
C GLN A 251 2.91 -24.37 -10.05
N ASN A 252 2.82 -23.09 -10.40
CA ASN A 252 3.77 -22.49 -11.32
C ASN A 252 5.13 -22.31 -10.63
N LYS A 253 6.11 -23.09 -11.07
CA LYS A 253 7.45 -23.13 -10.48
C LYS A 253 8.20 -21.79 -10.49
N ARG A 254 7.96 -20.93 -11.49
CA ARG A 254 8.62 -19.61 -11.56
C ARG A 254 8.02 -18.63 -10.54
N ILE A 255 6.69 -18.63 -10.38
CA ILE A 255 6.01 -17.88 -9.31
C ILE A 255 6.48 -18.38 -7.95
N ARG A 256 6.53 -19.70 -7.76
CA ARG A 256 6.98 -20.30 -6.50
C ARG A 256 8.43 -19.94 -6.19
N ALA A 257 9.34 -20.00 -7.18
CA ALA A 257 10.74 -19.61 -7.04
C ALA A 257 10.86 -18.16 -6.54
N ALA A 258 10.25 -17.22 -7.27
CA ALA A 258 10.35 -15.80 -6.95
C ALA A 258 9.67 -15.46 -5.60
N ALA A 259 8.58 -16.14 -5.24
CA ALA A 259 7.93 -15.96 -3.94
C ALA A 259 8.77 -16.48 -2.77
N ILE A 260 9.42 -17.65 -2.91
CA ILE A 260 10.34 -18.17 -1.89
C ILE A 260 11.54 -17.24 -1.74
N ALA A 261 12.10 -16.73 -2.85
CA ALA A 261 13.19 -15.77 -2.82
C ALA A 261 12.78 -14.48 -2.07
N ALA A 262 11.60 -13.92 -2.37
CA ALA A 262 11.09 -12.75 -1.67
C ALA A 262 10.84 -13.02 -0.17
N LEU A 263 10.32 -14.20 0.19
CA LEU A 263 10.14 -14.58 1.60
C LEU A 263 11.47 -14.76 2.34
N ALA A 264 12.47 -15.37 1.71
CA ALA A 264 13.81 -15.53 2.27
C ALA A 264 14.48 -14.17 2.54
N LYS A 265 14.23 -13.17 1.68
CA LYS A 265 14.71 -11.80 1.87
C LYS A 265 14.00 -11.06 3.02
N HIS A 266 12.68 -11.20 3.10
CA HIS A 266 11.83 -10.30 3.90
C HIS A 266 11.31 -10.87 5.21
N SER A 267 11.48 -12.17 5.45
CA SER A 267 11.02 -12.82 6.68
C SER A 267 12.20 -12.96 7.63
N ALA A 268 12.67 -11.89 8.28
CA ALA A 268 13.92 -11.88 9.04
C ALA A 268 14.15 -13.13 9.92
N GLU A 269 13.19 -13.46 10.81
CA GLU A 269 13.29 -14.62 11.70
C GLU A 269 13.09 -15.97 10.99
N ASP A 270 12.25 -16.00 9.95
CA ASP A 270 11.91 -17.21 9.19
C ASP A 270 12.78 -17.40 7.93
N ALA A 271 13.74 -16.51 7.66
CA ALA A 271 14.54 -16.54 6.44
C ALA A 271 15.24 -17.90 6.28
N PRO A 272 15.87 -18.49 7.32
CA PRO A 272 16.47 -19.81 7.22
C PRO A 272 15.50 -20.90 6.76
N HIS A 273 14.25 -20.86 7.21
CA HIS A 273 13.21 -21.80 6.81
C HIS A 273 12.91 -21.70 5.30
N TRP A 274 12.84 -20.48 4.76
CA TRP A 274 12.58 -20.25 3.33
C TRP A 274 13.76 -20.67 2.46
N PHE A 275 14.99 -20.45 2.90
CA PHE A 275 16.19 -20.97 2.24
C PHE A 275 16.18 -22.50 2.19
N GLU A 276 15.95 -23.17 3.32
CA GLU A 276 15.86 -24.63 3.36
C GLU A 276 14.76 -25.16 2.45
N ARG A 277 13.57 -24.56 2.49
CA ARG A 277 12.44 -24.94 1.62
C ARG A 277 12.79 -24.78 0.15
N GLY A 278 13.41 -23.66 -0.22
CA GLY A 278 13.77 -23.35 -1.60
C GLY A 278 14.86 -24.28 -2.15
N LEU A 279 15.90 -24.56 -1.37
CA LEU A 279 16.98 -25.48 -1.73
C LEU A 279 16.56 -26.96 -1.71
N LYS A 280 15.44 -27.30 -1.07
CA LYS A 280 14.84 -28.66 -1.13
C LYS A 280 13.75 -28.80 -2.20
N ASP A 281 13.45 -27.75 -2.98
CA ASP A 281 12.41 -27.84 -4.01
C ASP A 281 12.81 -28.81 -5.13
N ARG A 282 11.82 -29.59 -5.60
CA ARG A 282 12.01 -30.55 -6.70
C ARG A 282 12.46 -29.90 -8.00
N GLU A 283 12.05 -28.65 -8.26
CA GLU A 283 12.37 -27.95 -9.50
C GLU A 283 13.73 -27.23 -9.41
N PRO A 284 14.70 -27.53 -10.30
CA PRO A 284 16.01 -26.90 -10.27
C PRO A 284 15.99 -25.38 -10.34
N CYS A 285 15.01 -24.78 -11.03
CA CYS A 285 14.89 -23.32 -11.13
C CYS A 285 14.52 -22.66 -9.80
N VAL A 286 13.76 -23.34 -8.92
CA VAL A 286 13.41 -22.83 -7.59
C VAL A 286 14.65 -22.85 -6.70
N ARG A 287 15.42 -23.94 -6.76
CA ARG A 287 16.67 -24.07 -6.02
C ARG A 287 17.69 -23.02 -6.47
N LEU A 288 17.83 -22.79 -7.78
CA LEU A 288 18.73 -21.78 -8.35
C LEU A 288 18.37 -20.36 -7.88
N GLU A 289 17.10 -19.98 -7.94
CA GLU A 289 16.64 -18.66 -7.48
C GLU A 289 16.95 -18.47 -5.98
N THR A 290 16.69 -19.49 -5.17
CA THR A 290 16.97 -19.45 -3.72
C THR A 290 18.48 -19.38 -3.45
N ALA A 291 19.27 -20.19 -4.15
CA ALA A 291 20.72 -20.21 -4.02
C ALA A 291 21.37 -18.87 -4.38
N SER A 292 20.79 -18.12 -5.32
CA SER A 292 21.27 -16.78 -5.71
C SER A 292 21.29 -15.79 -4.53
N LEU A 293 20.48 -16.03 -3.49
CA LEU A 293 20.40 -15.19 -2.30
C LEU A 293 21.36 -15.63 -1.19
N LEU A 294 22.09 -16.74 -1.33
CA LEU A 294 22.98 -17.25 -0.27
C LEU A 294 24.04 -16.22 0.16
N GLN A 295 24.46 -15.33 -0.75
CA GLN A 295 25.39 -14.25 -0.44
C GLN A 295 24.87 -13.26 0.64
N THR A 296 23.57 -13.29 0.92
CA THR A 296 22.94 -12.45 1.96
C THR A 296 22.97 -13.09 3.35
N LEU A 297 23.39 -14.35 3.46
CA LEU A 297 23.52 -15.07 4.72
C LEU A 297 24.99 -15.14 5.16
N ASP A 298 25.22 -15.08 6.46
CA ASP A 298 26.50 -15.52 7.01
C ASP A 298 26.59 -17.05 6.96
N ALA A 299 27.66 -17.55 6.33
CA ALA A 299 27.85 -18.97 6.13
C ALA A 299 28.23 -19.71 7.43
N ILE A 300 28.87 -19.06 8.40
CA ILE A 300 29.23 -19.73 9.65
C ILE A 300 27.96 -19.95 10.48
N GLU A 301 27.12 -18.91 10.60
CA GLU A 301 25.85 -18.97 11.33
C GLU A 301 24.85 -19.92 10.68
N HIS A 302 24.80 -19.97 9.34
CA HIS A 302 23.79 -20.72 8.58
C HIS A 302 24.32 -22.03 7.98
N ARG A 303 25.21 -22.73 8.70
CA ARG A 303 25.93 -23.91 8.19
C ARG A 303 25.09 -24.94 7.44
N LYS A 304 23.94 -25.33 8.03
CA LYS A 304 23.04 -26.33 7.45
C LYS A 304 22.49 -25.92 6.07
N ILE A 305 22.27 -24.63 5.84
CA ILE A 305 21.75 -24.11 4.57
C ILE A 305 22.82 -24.23 3.48
N PHE A 306 24.05 -23.88 3.80
CA PHE A 306 25.17 -24.00 2.87
C PHE A 306 25.53 -25.47 2.59
N GLU A 307 25.41 -26.36 3.57
CA GLU A 307 25.55 -27.80 3.35
C GLU A 307 24.52 -28.31 2.34
N LEU A 308 23.24 -27.90 2.44
CA LEU A 308 22.23 -28.25 1.43
C LEU A 308 22.65 -27.81 0.02
N ALA A 309 23.23 -26.61 -0.12
CA ALA A 309 23.67 -26.08 -1.40
C ALA A 309 24.95 -26.78 -1.92
N LEU A 310 25.89 -27.16 -1.05
CA LEU A 310 27.10 -27.92 -1.41
C LEU A 310 26.77 -29.33 -1.94
N TYR A 311 25.72 -29.94 -1.42
CA TYR A 311 25.22 -31.26 -1.87
C TYR A 311 24.12 -31.17 -2.95
N ASP A 312 23.81 -29.98 -3.49
CA ASP A 312 22.81 -29.87 -4.54
C ASP A 312 23.30 -30.56 -5.83
N PRO A 313 22.46 -31.35 -6.51
CA PRO A 313 22.84 -32.00 -7.77
C PRO A 313 23.10 -31.01 -8.92
N ASN A 314 22.67 -29.76 -8.80
CA ASN A 314 22.96 -28.72 -9.78
C ASN A 314 24.38 -28.14 -9.55
N PRO A 315 25.30 -28.30 -10.52
CA PRO A 315 26.69 -27.86 -10.36
C PRO A 315 26.84 -26.34 -10.18
N ALA A 316 25.90 -25.52 -10.68
CA ALA A 316 25.95 -24.08 -10.48
C ALA A 316 25.69 -23.69 -9.01
N ILE A 317 24.77 -24.39 -8.34
CA ILE A 317 24.45 -24.17 -6.92
C ILE A 317 25.62 -24.64 -6.06
N LYS A 318 26.13 -25.84 -6.32
CA LYS A 318 27.31 -26.39 -5.62
C LYS A 318 28.51 -25.44 -5.70
N ARG A 319 28.88 -24.99 -6.90
CA ARG A 319 30.02 -24.06 -7.09
C ARG A 319 29.83 -22.71 -6.39
N LEU A 320 28.60 -22.19 -6.39
CA LEU A 320 28.29 -20.96 -5.66
C LEU A 320 28.49 -21.16 -4.16
N ALA A 321 28.00 -22.28 -3.61
CA ALA A 321 28.18 -22.62 -2.21
C ALA A 321 29.67 -22.78 -1.86
N GLU A 322 30.44 -23.55 -2.64
CA GLU A 322 31.90 -23.73 -2.46
C GLU A 322 32.62 -22.38 -2.39
N LYS A 323 32.29 -21.46 -3.31
CA LYS A 323 32.85 -20.10 -3.32
C LYS A 323 32.52 -19.34 -2.03
N LEU A 324 31.28 -19.41 -1.56
CA LEU A 324 30.82 -18.67 -0.38
C LEU A 324 31.29 -19.29 0.95
N THR A 325 31.65 -20.58 0.95
CA THR A 325 32.13 -21.32 2.13
C THR A 325 33.66 -21.48 2.18
N SER A 326 34.37 -21.12 1.12
CA SER A 326 35.84 -21.22 1.05
C SER A 326 36.51 -20.52 2.23
N GLY A 327 37.37 -21.26 2.96
CA GLY A 327 38.09 -20.76 4.13
C GLY A 327 37.25 -20.64 5.42
N LYS A 328 35.99 -21.12 5.43
CA LYS A 328 35.07 -21.00 6.59
C LYS A 328 34.88 -22.30 7.37
N GLY A 329 35.83 -23.24 7.29
CA GLY A 329 35.79 -24.49 8.06
C GLY A 329 34.73 -25.51 7.60
N TYR A 330 34.26 -25.38 6.36
CA TYR A 330 33.54 -26.43 5.68
C TYR A 330 34.57 -27.47 5.25
N ALA A 331 34.36 -28.74 5.63
CA ALA A 331 35.26 -29.80 5.22
C ALA A 331 35.37 -29.78 3.69
N ASP A 332 36.59 -29.92 3.17
CA ASP A 332 36.83 -30.10 1.73
C ASP A 332 36.06 -31.36 1.29
N THR A 333 34.82 -31.18 0.83
CA THR A 333 34.02 -32.23 0.20
C THR A 333 34.60 -32.47 -1.19
N ARG A 334 35.78 -33.11 -1.23
CA ARG A 334 36.43 -33.62 -2.45
C ARG A 334 35.61 -34.74 -3.05
#